data_AF-X0H735-F1
#
_entry.id   AF-X0H735-F1
#
_cell.length_a   1.000
_cell.length_b   1.000
_cell.length_c   1.000
_cell.angle_alpha   90.00
_cell.angle_beta   90.00
_cell.angle_gamma   90.00
#
_symmetry.space_group_name_H-M   'P 1'
#
loop_
_entity.id
_entity.type
_entity.pdbx_description
1 polymer ?
#
loop_
_entity_poly.entity_id
_entity_poly.type
_entity_poly.pdbx_seq_one_letter_code
_entity_poly.pdbx_strand_id
1 'polypeptide(L)'
;MVRGSALLGDQRCKQLKNRASSKDQGARGSRTPRPRLDIYQLDDHNCTTSSLSFSPCFPGKSAVTQTHSSAMTFASSSSVLPSGSSKDSSSVTTHSLKSLECRPLATEMVPGLPVVQVKSVPLGTPEFEEKRAALLEAFAAKVPEELRLPLEVIQNPPTDVSSIPTTCGILSPEEIIITEGYDAVGLVEAIASRNHTAIAVARAFCKRSIIAHQLTCCLTQWFMDEAIEQAQKLDSYFETHGNPVGPLHGLPISIKDHIQVAGTSSSQGYFISISDDDQDADIVSILRAQGAIIYCKTNQPQSLMHLESDSHWGRVLNPFNIHLSAGGSTGGESALIAMKGSILGIGTDIGGSIRGPSAFCGIYGFKTTSNVLPTRGYIKGDPPPAVVNIPLSTGPMCRSLRDMDLLMKCVLYSTPYLSDPNVVPIPWTGLETRFNRRLKVGIISNDGFIEPQPPVKRAISWAMSLLSDSKFSNLIELKEFKVLGAEKAWSQV
;
A
#
# COMPACT_ATOMS: atom_id res chain seq x y z
N MET A 1 -29.92 -2.27 -41.85
CA MET A 1 -30.09 -3.45 -42.72
C MET A 1 -29.60 -4.67 -41.95
N VAL A 2 -30.46 -5.28 -41.14
CA VAL A 2 -30.24 -6.62 -40.56
C VAL A 2 -31.60 -7.30 -40.66
N ARG A 3 -31.70 -8.25 -41.59
CA ARG A 3 -32.87 -9.13 -41.75
C ARG A 3 -32.64 -10.36 -40.87
N GLY A 4 -33.66 -10.73 -40.09
CA GLY A 4 -33.72 -12.04 -39.46
C GLY A 4 -34.05 -13.15 -40.45
N SER A 5 -33.95 -14.39 -39.99
CA SER A 5 -34.85 -15.49 -40.37
C SER A 5 -34.67 -16.66 -39.40
N ALA A 6 -35.80 -17.23 -39.03
CA ALA A 6 -35.96 -18.39 -38.18
C ALA A 6 -36.28 -19.64 -39.03
N LEU A 7 -36.22 -20.80 -38.36
CA LEU A 7 -36.92 -22.07 -38.63
C LEU A 7 -36.42 -22.95 -39.79
N LEU A 8 -36.07 -24.20 -39.43
CA LEU A 8 -36.77 -25.42 -39.87
C LEU A 8 -36.36 -26.59 -38.98
N GLY A 9 -37.36 -27.38 -38.57
CA GLY A 9 -37.20 -28.57 -37.75
C GLY A 9 -37.50 -29.86 -38.49
N ASP A 10 -37.30 -30.94 -37.72
CA ASP A 10 -37.87 -32.28 -37.81
C ASP A 10 -37.28 -33.29 -38.83
N GLN A 11 -36.68 -34.37 -38.30
CA GLN A 11 -37.18 -35.72 -38.58
C GLN A 11 -36.60 -36.80 -37.64
N ARG A 12 -37.55 -37.57 -37.07
CA ARG A 12 -37.56 -39.04 -36.84
C ARG A 12 -37.23 -39.65 -35.47
N CYS A 13 -38.33 -40.01 -34.83
CA CYS A 13 -38.77 -41.37 -34.41
C CYS A 13 -38.31 -42.03 -33.10
N LYS A 14 -39.35 -42.36 -32.32
CA LYS A 14 -39.44 -43.04 -31.03
C LYS A 14 -39.25 -44.57 -31.12
N GLN A 15 -39.13 -45.13 -29.89
CA GLN A 15 -39.57 -46.45 -29.38
C GLN A 15 -38.52 -47.57 -29.30
N LEU A 16 -38.23 -48.00 -28.06
CA LEU A 16 -38.84 -49.20 -27.47
C LEU A 16 -38.62 -49.25 -25.95
N LYS A 17 -39.66 -49.69 -25.22
CA LYS A 17 -39.73 -49.90 -23.77
C LYS A 17 -39.94 -51.39 -23.48
N ASN A 18 -39.39 -51.82 -22.34
CA ASN A 18 -39.86 -52.86 -21.41
C ASN A 18 -39.71 -54.37 -21.76
N ARG A 19 -39.02 -55.08 -20.87
CA ARG A 19 -39.49 -56.33 -20.24
C ARG A 19 -39.06 -56.35 -18.77
N ALA A 20 -39.95 -56.87 -17.92
CA ALA A 20 -39.87 -56.91 -16.45
C ALA A 20 -39.96 -58.35 -15.92
N SER A 21 -39.84 -58.48 -14.59
CA SER A 21 -40.07 -59.63 -13.68
C SER A 21 -38.83 -60.51 -13.40
N SER A 22 -38.53 -60.99 -12.18
CA SER A 22 -39.22 -61.01 -10.87
C SER A 22 -38.27 -61.47 -9.74
N LYS A 23 -38.53 -60.99 -8.50
CA LYS A 23 -38.40 -61.60 -7.13
C LYS A 23 -37.13 -62.41 -6.76
N ASP A 24 -36.47 -62.09 -5.64
CA ASP A 24 -36.75 -62.67 -4.30
C ASP A 24 -35.89 -62.04 -3.16
N GLN A 25 -36.25 -62.38 -1.92
CA GLN A 25 -35.90 -61.83 -0.59
C GLN A 25 -34.45 -62.00 -0.09
N GLY A 26 -34.04 -61.23 0.94
CA GLY A 26 -32.95 -61.66 1.85
C GLY A 26 -32.26 -60.58 2.69
N ALA A 27 -32.28 -60.73 4.01
CA ALA A 27 -31.90 -59.79 5.07
C ALA A 27 -30.39 -59.59 5.39
N ARG A 28 -30.11 -58.50 6.15
CA ARG A 28 -29.03 -58.25 7.15
C ARG A 28 -27.58 -57.93 6.70
N GLY A 29 -27.06 -56.79 7.20
CA GLY A 29 -25.82 -56.80 8.00
C GLY A 29 -24.60 -55.97 7.54
N SER A 30 -24.45 -54.78 8.14
CA SER A 30 -23.21 -54.28 8.78
C SER A 30 -22.09 -53.57 7.96
N ARG A 31 -21.62 -52.47 8.62
CA ARG A 31 -20.27 -51.87 8.66
C ARG A 31 -19.80 -50.92 7.54
N THR A 32 -19.73 -49.64 7.93
CA THR A 32 -18.82 -48.58 7.43
C THR A 32 -17.34 -48.97 7.53
N PRO A 33 -16.46 -48.30 6.77
CA PRO A 33 -15.49 -47.41 7.44
C PRO A 33 -15.17 -46.09 6.72
N ARG A 34 -14.85 -45.08 7.54
CA ARG A 34 -14.20 -43.79 7.17
C ARG A 34 -12.69 -44.00 6.96
N PRO A 35 -11.98 -43.17 6.17
CA PRO A 35 -10.52 -43.23 6.04
C PRO A 35 -9.80 -42.57 7.23
N ARG A 36 -8.71 -43.19 7.69
CA ARG A 36 -7.74 -42.71 8.69
C ARG A 36 -6.77 -41.69 8.07
N LEU A 37 -6.41 -40.67 8.84
CA LEU A 37 -5.18 -39.90 8.68
C LEU A 37 -4.04 -40.67 9.36
N ASP A 38 -2.94 -40.89 8.63
CA ASP A 38 -1.68 -41.40 9.18
C ASP A 38 -0.83 -40.23 9.68
N ILE A 39 -0.47 -40.31 10.96
CA ILE A 39 0.48 -39.46 11.68
C ILE A 39 1.82 -40.19 11.65
N TYR A 40 2.85 -39.58 11.07
CA TYR A 40 4.22 -40.05 11.25
C TYR A 40 4.86 -39.33 12.45
N GLN A 41 5.20 -40.12 13.48
CA GLN A 41 6.14 -39.78 14.54
C GLN A 41 7.55 -39.62 13.94
N LEU A 42 8.28 -38.61 14.41
CA LEU A 42 9.74 -38.53 14.29
C LEU A 42 10.31 -38.27 15.67
N ASP A 43 11.31 -39.09 16.01
CA ASP A 43 12.00 -39.17 17.29
C ASP A 43 12.81 -37.91 17.65
N ASP A 44 12.88 -37.67 18.95
CA ASP A 44 13.62 -36.64 19.64
C ASP A 44 15.15 -36.83 19.57
N HIS A 45 15.88 -35.78 19.18
CA HIS A 45 17.22 -35.51 19.71
C HIS A 45 17.51 -34.00 19.75
N ASN A 46 17.57 -33.47 20.98
CA ASN A 46 18.25 -32.27 21.49
C ASN A 46 18.52 -31.10 20.53
N CYS A 47 17.71 -30.03 20.64
CA CYS A 47 18.22 -28.66 20.62
C CYS A 47 17.23 -27.71 21.31
N THR A 48 17.66 -27.10 22.42
CA THR A 48 16.88 -26.15 23.23
C THR A 48 16.71 -24.81 22.50
N THR A 49 15.49 -24.50 22.06
CA THR A 49 15.02 -23.11 21.85
C THR A 49 13.56 -23.04 22.29
N SER A 50 13.26 -22.06 23.15
CA SER A 50 11.95 -21.86 23.77
C SER A 50 10.93 -21.37 22.74
N SER A 51 9.97 -22.21 22.37
CA SER A 51 8.80 -21.83 21.58
C SER A 51 7.63 -21.48 22.50
N LEU A 52 7.19 -20.22 22.46
CA LEU A 52 5.93 -19.79 23.08
C LEU A 52 4.79 -20.10 22.09
N SER A 53 3.97 -21.09 22.42
CA SER A 53 2.75 -21.43 21.69
C SER A 53 1.61 -20.49 22.11
N PHE A 54 1.07 -19.70 21.18
CA PHE A 54 -0.13 -18.89 21.39
C PHE A 54 -1.36 -19.60 20.82
N SER A 55 -2.40 -19.77 21.65
CA SER A 55 -3.74 -20.23 21.24
C SER A 55 -4.72 -19.05 21.29
N PRO A 56 -5.50 -18.78 20.24
CA PRO A 56 -6.52 -17.73 20.28
C PRO A 56 -7.84 -18.24 20.88
N CYS A 57 -8.31 -17.55 21.93
CA CYS A 57 -9.68 -17.64 22.45
C CYS A 57 -10.51 -16.47 21.90
N PHE A 58 -11.59 -16.76 21.17
CA PHE A 58 -12.60 -15.76 20.78
C PHE A 58 -13.93 -16.06 21.50
N PRO A 59 -14.59 -15.07 22.12
CA PRO A 59 -15.99 -15.19 22.52
C PRO A 59 -16.91 -14.72 21.37
N GLY A 60 -17.91 -15.55 21.08
CA GLY A 60 -18.88 -15.33 20.01
C GLY A 60 -19.82 -14.15 20.24
N LYS A 61 -20.30 -13.57 19.14
CA LYS A 61 -21.44 -12.65 19.14
C LYS A 61 -22.47 -13.02 18.08
N SER A 62 -23.70 -12.86 18.51
CA SER A 62 -24.98 -13.27 17.96
C SER A 62 -25.37 -12.47 16.73
N ALA A 63 -25.94 -13.13 15.73
CA ALA A 63 -26.50 -12.52 14.53
C ALA A 63 -27.86 -11.86 14.84
N VAL A 64 -28.02 -10.61 14.42
CA VAL A 64 -29.32 -9.95 14.27
C VAL A 64 -29.51 -9.65 12.79
N THR A 65 -30.44 -10.37 12.18
CA THR A 65 -30.97 -10.12 10.84
C THR A 65 -31.84 -8.87 10.84
N GLN A 66 -31.54 -7.91 9.96
CA GLN A 66 -32.52 -6.92 9.51
C GLN A 66 -32.58 -6.87 7.98
N THR A 67 -33.76 -7.22 7.49
CA THR A 67 -34.23 -7.05 6.12
C THR A 67 -34.59 -5.60 5.86
N HIS A 68 -34.14 -5.02 4.74
CA HIS A 68 -34.89 -3.94 4.09
C HIS A 68 -34.82 -4.05 2.57
N SER A 69 -36.00 -4.34 2.02
CA SER A 69 -36.39 -4.14 0.63
C SER A 69 -36.70 -2.67 0.41
N SER A 70 -36.24 -2.08 -0.69
CA SER A 70 -36.95 -1.05 -1.46
C SER A 70 -36.33 -0.89 -2.84
N ALA A 71 -37.06 -1.35 -3.86
CA ALA A 71 -36.82 -1.04 -5.26
C ALA A 71 -37.36 0.37 -5.55
N MET A 72 -36.59 1.18 -6.29
CA MET A 72 -37.11 2.39 -6.93
C MET A 72 -37.01 2.27 -8.45
N THR A 73 -38.17 2.44 -9.06
CA THR A 73 -38.49 2.40 -10.48
C THR A 73 -38.07 3.72 -11.15
N PHE A 74 -37.34 3.67 -12.26
CA PHE A 74 -37.07 4.85 -13.09
C PHE A 74 -38.21 5.05 -14.10
N ALA A 75 -38.84 6.23 -14.05
CA ALA A 75 -39.79 6.68 -15.05
C ALA A 75 -39.05 7.37 -16.20
N SER A 76 -39.29 6.88 -17.42
CA SER A 76 -38.81 7.45 -18.68
C SER A 76 -39.66 8.65 -19.11
N SER A 77 -39.02 9.75 -19.48
CA SER A 77 -39.65 10.78 -20.32
C SER A 77 -38.85 10.94 -21.62
N SER A 78 -39.50 10.52 -22.70
CA SER A 78 -39.11 10.67 -24.09
C SER A 78 -39.46 12.08 -24.58
N SER A 79 -38.51 12.80 -25.17
CA SER A 79 -38.80 13.91 -26.08
C SER A 79 -38.10 13.68 -27.42
N VAL A 80 -38.92 13.68 -28.46
CA VAL A 80 -38.59 13.50 -29.87
C VAL A 80 -38.04 14.83 -30.42
N LEU A 81 -36.96 14.78 -31.20
CA LEU A 81 -36.56 15.87 -32.10
C LEU A 81 -36.34 15.33 -33.53
N PRO A 82 -36.69 16.11 -34.57
CA PRO A 82 -36.90 15.61 -35.92
C PRO A 82 -35.63 15.54 -36.77
N SER A 83 -35.72 14.67 -37.77
CA SER A 83 -34.77 14.44 -38.86
C SER A 83 -34.53 15.67 -39.75
N GLY A 84 -33.26 15.96 -40.02
CA GLY A 84 -32.84 16.87 -41.09
C GLY A 84 -31.43 16.52 -41.54
N SER A 85 -31.32 15.99 -42.76
CA SER A 85 -30.05 15.72 -43.44
C SER A 85 -29.58 16.95 -44.22
N SER A 86 -28.36 17.41 -43.98
CA SER A 86 -27.56 18.07 -45.02
C SER A 86 -26.08 17.76 -44.80
N LYS A 87 -25.43 17.30 -45.87
CA LYS A 87 -23.97 17.24 -45.97
C LYS A 87 -23.51 18.65 -46.30
N ASP A 88 -22.69 19.24 -45.44
CA ASP A 88 -21.81 20.33 -45.83
C ASP A 88 -20.44 20.14 -45.20
N SER A 89 -19.44 20.07 -46.09
CA SER A 89 -18.03 20.10 -45.77
C SER A 89 -17.65 21.50 -45.30
N SER A 90 -17.33 21.67 -44.02
CA SER A 90 -16.76 22.91 -43.50
C SER A 90 -15.33 22.70 -43.04
N SER A 91 -14.43 23.40 -43.71
CA SER A 91 -13.05 23.69 -43.35
C SER A 91 -12.85 23.90 -41.86
N VAL A 92 -11.81 23.26 -41.31
CA VAL A 92 -11.30 23.54 -39.96
C VAL A 92 -10.74 24.96 -39.94
N THR A 93 -11.55 25.91 -39.50
CA THR A 93 -11.08 27.25 -39.16
C THR A 93 -10.27 27.12 -37.88
N THR A 94 -8.97 27.38 -37.95
CA THR A 94 -8.09 27.55 -36.79
C THR A 94 -8.59 28.72 -35.97
N HIS A 95 -9.44 28.47 -34.98
CA HIS A 95 -9.68 29.43 -33.93
C HIS A 95 -8.37 29.59 -33.16
N SER A 96 -7.74 30.74 -33.39
CA SER A 96 -6.67 31.29 -32.60
C SER A 96 -6.94 31.00 -31.12
N LEU A 97 -6.09 30.15 -30.54
CA LEU A 97 -5.92 30.06 -29.10
C LEU A 97 -5.60 31.47 -28.63
N LYS A 98 -6.63 32.19 -28.16
CA LYS A 98 -6.41 33.37 -27.32
C LYS A 98 -5.50 32.87 -26.21
N SER A 99 -4.29 33.42 -26.20
CA SER A 99 -3.29 33.24 -25.16
C SER A 99 -4.00 33.24 -23.82
N LEU A 100 -4.06 32.07 -23.17
CA LEU A 100 -4.18 32.01 -21.72
C LEU A 100 -2.98 32.80 -21.21
N GLU A 101 -3.21 34.06 -20.87
CA GLU A 101 -2.20 34.89 -20.23
C GLU A 101 -1.71 34.10 -19.01
N CYS A 102 -0.42 33.76 -19.06
CA CYS A 102 0.27 33.07 -17.99
C CYS A 102 0.18 33.98 -16.78
N ARG A 103 -0.70 33.67 -15.82
CA ARG A 103 -0.77 34.38 -14.55
C ARG A 103 0.65 34.38 -13.95
N PRO A 104 1.14 35.52 -13.43
CA PRO A 104 2.47 35.56 -12.84
C PRO A 104 2.58 34.47 -11.78
N LEU A 105 3.66 33.69 -11.84
CA LEU A 105 4.03 32.71 -10.81
C LEU A 105 4.25 33.50 -9.52
N ALA A 106 3.25 33.57 -8.65
CA ALA A 106 3.36 34.27 -7.39
C ALA A 106 4.36 33.53 -6.50
N THR A 107 5.37 34.25 -6.03
CA THR A 107 6.32 33.81 -5.00
C THR A 107 5.70 33.87 -3.60
N GLU A 108 4.37 33.79 -3.50
CA GLU A 108 3.65 33.82 -2.24
C GLU A 108 3.68 32.42 -1.62
N MET A 109 4.11 32.34 -0.36
CA MET A 109 4.09 31.09 0.37
C MET A 109 2.66 30.56 0.44
N VAL A 110 2.49 29.29 0.11
CA VAL A 110 1.20 28.61 0.22
C VAL A 110 0.74 28.69 1.70
N PRO A 111 -0.52 29.07 1.98
CA PRO A 111 -1.06 29.10 3.34
C PRO A 111 -0.93 27.76 4.07
N GLY A 112 -0.72 27.79 5.39
CA GLY A 112 -0.57 26.60 6.24
C GLY A 112 0.84 26.43 6.81
N LEU A 113 1.23 25.17 7.06
CA LEU A 113 2.55 24.83 7.61
C LEU A 113 3.61 25.04 6.53
N PRO A 114 4.68 25.82 6.78
CA PRO A 114 5.75 25.99 5.82
C PRO A 114 6.41 24.65 5.45
N VAL A 115 6.45 24.35 4.15
CA VAL A 115 7.17 23.19 3.60
C VAL A 115 8.16 23.65 2.54
N VAL A 116 9.25 22.92 2.37
CA VAL A 116 10.24 23.19 1.32
C VAL A 116 9.58 23.09 -0.06
N GLN A 117 9.77 24.12 -0.89
CA GLN A 117 9.27 24.17 -2.26
C GLN A 117 10.40 24.57 -3.20
N VAL A 118 10.81 23.65 -4.08
CA VAL A 118 11.90 23.88 -5.05
C VAL A 118 11.42 24.35 -6.42
N LYS A 119 10.11 24.26 -6.67
CA LYS A 119 9.46 24.67 -7.93
C LYS A 119 8.22 25.47 -7.57
N SER A 120 7.90 26.47 -8.38
CA SER A 120 6.64 27.19 -8.26
C SER A 120 5.45 26.23 -8.44
N VAL A 121 4.42 26.43 -7.64
CA VAL A 121 3.17 25.67 -7.71
C VAL A 121 2.21 26.43 -8.62
N PRO A 122 1.70 25.83 -9.71
CA PRO A 122 0.66 26.45 -10.51
C PRO A 122 -0.59 26.72 -9.66
N LEU A 123 -1.16 27.92 -9.77
CA LEU A 123 -2.39 28.27 -9.06
C LEU A 123 -3.63 27.77 -9.83
N GLY A 124 -4.59 27.22 -9.09
CA GLY A 124 -5.91 26.84 -9.58
C GLY A 124 -6.88 28.02 -9.69
N THR A 125 -8.17 27.71 -9.72
CA THR A 125 -9.23 28.73 -9.60
C THR A 125 -9.26 29.29 -8.17
N PRO A 126 -9.83 30.49 -7.95
CA PRO A 126 -9.97 31.03 -6.60
C PRO A 126 -10.66 30.07 -5.62
N GLU A 127 -11.70 29.36 -6.07
CA GLU A 127 -12.44 28.39 -5.25
C GLU A 127 -11.61 27.13 -4.94
N PHE A 128 -10.71 26.75 -5.85
CA PHE A 128 -9.77 25.65 -5.60
C PHE A 128 -8.74 26.06 -4.55
N GLU A 129 -8.15 27.25 -4.67
CA GLU A 129 -7.15 27.73 -3.72
C GLU A 129 -7.73 28.00 -2.33
N GLU A 130 -8.98 28.49 -2.23
CA GLU A 130 -9.68 28.64 -0.95
C GLU A 130 -9.84 27.29 -0.24
N LYS A 131 -10.29 26.25 -0.96
CA LYS A 131 -10.41 24.89 -0.41
C LYS A 131 -9.06 24.31 -0.02
N ARG A 132 -8.03 24.55 -0.83
CA ARG A 132 -6.66 24.10 -0.57
C ARG A 132 -6.08 24.77 0.66
N ALA A 133 -6.24 26.09 0.80
CA ALA A 133 -5.79 26.84 1.97
C ALA A 133 -6.44 26.32 3.25
N ALA A 134 -7.78 26.16 3.25
CA ALA A 134 -8.50 25.62 4.42
C ALA A 134 -8.00 24.23 4.85
N LEU A 135 -7.71 23.36 3.88
CA LEU A 135 -7.17 22.02 4.14
C LEU A 135 -5.75 22.07 4.74
N LEU A 136 -4.86 22.90 4.18
CA LEU A 136 -3.50 23.05 4.65
C LEU A 136 -3.43 23.73 6.02
N GLU A 137 -4.29 24.70 6.28
CA GLU A 137 -4.46 25.34 7.59
C GLU A 137 -4.98 24.36 8.64
N ALA A 138 -5.95 23.50 8.29
CA ALA A 138 -6.43 22.45 9.19
C ALA A 138 -5.34 21.44 9.55
N PHE A 139 -4.45 21.11 8.61
CA PHE A 139 -3.26 20.30 8.91
C PHE A 139 -2.29 21.06 9.82
N ALA A 140 -1.98 22.32 9.50
CA ALA A 140 -1.05 23.16 10.25
C ALA A 140 -1.49 23.42 11.69
N ALA A 141 -2.80 23.52 11.93
CA ALA A 141 -3.40 23.72 13.25
C ALA A 141 -3.13 22.55 14.21
N LYS A 142 -2.89 21.34 13.68
CA LYS A 142 -2.53 20.18 14.48
C LYS A 142 -1.07 20.24 14.95
N VAL A 143 -0.21 21.01 14.27
CA VAL A 143 1.26 21.00 14.48
C VAL A 143 1.67 22.05 15.51
N PRO A 144 2.16 21.64 16.70
CA PRO A 144 2.64 22.56 17.72
C PRO A 144 3.85 23.38 17.23
N GLU A 145 3.98 24.60 17.75
CA GLU A 145 5.04 25.54 17.33
C GLU A 145 6.44 24.98 17.61
N GLU A 146 6.62 24.24 18.70
CA GLU A 146 7.89 23.62 19.08
C GLU A 146 8.35 22.50 18.13
N LEU A 147 7.46 22.00 17.26
CA LEU A 147 7.79 21.02 16.22
C LEU A 147 7.98 21.65 14.84
N ARG A 148 7.88 22.98 14.73
CA ARG A 148 8.09 23.69 13.47
C ARG A 148 9.56 24.01 13.28
N LEU A 149 10.06 23.73 12.08
CA LEU A 149 11.41 24.10 11.70
C LEU A 149 11.51 25.63 11.54
N PRO A 150 12.67 26.24 11.85
CA PRO A 150 12.89 27.65 11.57
C PRO A 150 12.65 27.95 10.09
N LEU A 151 11.96 29.05 9.81
CA LEU A 151 11.59 29.42 8.44
C LEU A 151 12.80 29.53 7.49
N GLU A 152 13.96 29.94 8.02
CA GLU A 152 15.23 29.99 7.30
C GLU A 152 15.63 28.62 6.71
N VAL A 153 15.39 27.53 7.45
CA VAL A 153 15.68 26.15 6.98
C VAL A 153 14.76 25.77 5.82
N ILE A 154 13.53 26.30 5.80
CA ILE A 154 12.53 26.01 4.77
C ILE A 154 12.76 26.85 3.52
N GLN A 155 13.17 28.11 3.68
CA GLN A 155 13.41 29.03 2.57
C GLN A 155 14.78 28.81 1.90
N ASN A 156 15.79 28.44 2.69
CA ASN A 156 17.15 28.18 2.22
C ASN A 156 17.63 26.76 2.57
N PRO A 157 16.92 25.70 2.16
CA PRO A 157 17.29 24.33 2.49
C PRO A 157 18.55 23.88 1.71
N PRO A 158 19.40 23.03 2.29
CA PRO A 158 20.44 22.34 1.54
C PRO A 158 19.81 21.37 0.51
N THR A 159 20.59 20.95 -0.49
CA THR A 159 20.14 19.94 -1.47
C THR A 159 19.75 18.62 -0.79
N ASP A 160 20.57 18.15 0.13
CA ASP A 160 20.31 16.95 0.94
C ASP A 160 19.79 17.38 2.31
N VAL A 161 18.55 17.01 2.61
CA VAL A 161 17.85 17.34 3.87
C VAL A 161 17.79 16.14 4.82
N SER A 162 18.38 15.01 4.45
CA SER A 162 18.23 13.72 5.17
C SER A 162 18.79 13.72 6.59
N SER A 163 19.74 14.60 6.89
CA SER A 163 20.34 14.75 8.22
C SER A 163 19.62 15.73 9.14
N ILE A 164 18.77 16.61 8.60
CA ILE A 164 18.12 17.68 9.35
C ILE A 164 17.27 17.17 10.53
N PRO A 165 16.51 16.06 10.43
CA PRO A 165 15.77 15.54 11.58
C PRO A 165 16.65 15.29 12.81
N THR A 166 17.91 14.93 12.60
CA THR A 166 18.88 14.65 13.67
C THR A 166 19.55 15.92 14.18
N THR A 167 19.78 16.92 13.30
CA THR A 167 20.58 18.11 13.64
C THR A 167 19.76 19.36 13.97
N CYS A 168 18.44 19.36 13.72
CA CYS A 168 17.59 20.54 13.92
C CYS A 168 17.32 20.90 15.40
N GLY A 169 17.64 20.00 16.34
CA GLY A 169 17.47 20.25 17.78
C GLY A 169 16.06 20.01 18.34
N ILE A 170 15.09 19.60 17.53
CA ILE A 170 13.71 19.30 17.97
C ILE A 170 13.62 17.92 18.66
N LEU A 171 14.38 16.94 18.18
CA LEU A 171 14.43 15.60 18.75
C LEU A 171 15.43 15.54 19.90
N SER A 172 15.02 14.93 21.01
CA SER A 172 15.94 14.56 22.08
C SER A 172 16.90 13.44 21.64
N PRO A 173 18.05 13.26 22.33
CA PRO A 173 18.98 12.17 22.02
C PRO A 173 18.31 10.78 22.05
N GLU A 174 17.37 10.57 22.97
CA GLU A 174 16.61 9.33 23.08
C GLU A 174 15.70 9.11 21.87
N GLU A 175 14.97 10.14 21.44
CA GLU A 175 14.09 10.08 20.26
C GLU A 175 14.89 9.82 18.97
N ILE A 176 16.12 10.35 18.87
CA ILE A 176 17.06 10.03 17.80
C ILE A 176 17.46 8.55 17.84
N ILE A 177 17.83 8.02 19.02
CA ILE A 177 18.19 6.60 19.18
C ILE A 177 17.02 5.69 18.79
N ILE A 178 15.81 5.99 19.25
CA ILE A 178 14.60 5.22 18.93
C ILE A 178 14.35 5.15 17.41
N THR A 179 14.50 6.28 16.72
CA THR A 179 14.17 6.38 15.29
C THR A 179 15.31 5.97 14.35
N GLU A 180 16.56 5.92 14.84
CA GLU A 180 17.73 5.55 14.02
C GLU A 180 18.35 4.20 14.36
N GLY A 181 18.37 3.83 15.64
CA GLY A 181 19.10 2.68 16.18
C GLY A 181 18.45 1.34 15.90
N TYR A 182 17.23 1.34 15.36
CA TYR A 182 16.43 0.13 15.18
C TYR A 182 15.89 0.04 13.75
N ASP A 183 15.68 -1.21 13.32
CA ASP A 183 14.69 -1.58 12.31
C ASP A 183 13.41 -2.06 13.01
N ALA A 184 12.35 -2.39 12.27
CA ALA A 184 11.05 -2.67 12.88
C ALA A 184 11.10 -3.89 13.82
N VAL A 185 11.80 -4.96 13.42
CA VAL A 185 11.97 -6.16 14.24
C VAL A 185 12.74 -5.83 15.54
N GLY A 186 13.84 -5.09 15.45
CA GLY A 186 14.60 -4.71 16.64
C GLY A 186 13.82 -3.78 17.58
N LEU A 187 12.97 -2.91 17.03
CA LEU A 187 12.17 -1.99 17.82
C LEU A 187 11.06 -2.71 18.58
N VAL A 188 10.35 -3.67 17.96
CA VAL A 188 9.36 -4.47 18.68
C VAL A 188 10.00 -5.32 19.78
N GLU A 189 11.22 -5.85 19.56
CA GLU A 189 11.99 -6.56 20.57
C GLU A 189 12.33 -5.64 21.76
N ALA A 190 12.77 -4.40 21.49
CA ALA A 190 13.10 -3.44 22.53
C ALA A 190 11.88 -2.95 23.33
N ILE A 191 10.72 -2.82 22.70
CA ILE A 191 9.46 -2.54 23.40
C ILE A 191 9.05 -3.75 24.25
N ALA A 192 9.11 -4.96 23.67
CA ALA A 192 8.77 -6.20 24.38
C ALA A 192 9.67 -6.46 25.59
N SER A 193 10.93 -6.06 25.54
CA SER A 193 11.87 -6.14 26.66
C SER A 193 11.78 -4.96 27.64
N ARG A 194 10.85 -4.02 27.43
CA ARG A 194 10.68 -2.78 28.21
C ARG A 194 11.90 -1.85 28.21
N ASN A 195 12.77 -1.96 27.19
CA ASN A 195 13.83 -0.98 26.99
C ASN A 195 13.25 0.36 26.52
N HIS A 196 12.16 0.31 25.75
CA HIS A 196 11.36 1.47 25.36
C HIS A 196 9.89 1.26 25.72
N THR A 197 9.19 2.34 26.03
CA THR A 197 7.72 2.33 26.16
C THR A 197 7.08 2.66 24.82
N ALA A 198 5.85 2.18 24.58
CA ALA A 198 5.10 2.50 23.37
C ALA A 198 4.91 4.03 23.24
N ILE A 199 4.68 4.74 24.35
CA ILE A 199 4.54 6.21 24.36
C ILE A 199 5.83 6.90 23.89
N ALA A 200 7.01 6.46 24.37
CA ALA A 200 8.29 7.03 23.97
C ALA A 200 8.51 6.84 22.47
N VAL A 201 8.20 5.64 21.97
CA VAL A 201 8.31 5.29 20.56
C VAL A 201 7.35 6.11 19.69
N ALA A 202 6.06 6.14 20.02
CA ALA A 202 5.06 6.89 19.27
C ALA A 202 5.42 8.39 19.18
N ARG A 203 5.86 8.99 20.29
CA ARG A 203 6.31 10.40 20.31
C ARG A 203 7.50 10.64 19.40
N ALA A 204 8.52 9.79 19.46
CA ALA A 204 9.73 9.94 18.64
C ALA A 204 9.39 9.92 17.14
N PHE A 205 8.56 8.97 16.72
CA PHE A 205 8.14 8.85 15.32
C PHE A 205 7.20 9.98 14.88
N CYS A 206 6.25 10.42 15.71
CA CYS A 206 5.38 11.56 15.37
C CYS A 206 6.16 12.85 15.18
N LYS A 207 7.12 13.14 16.07
CA LYS A 207 7.99 14.31 15.95
C LYS A 207 8.85 14.23 14.69
N ARG A 208 9.51 13.09 14.44
CA ARG A 208 10.36 12.94 13.27
C ARG A 208 9.56 13.02 11.96
N SER A 209 8.35 12.46 11.92
CA SER A 209 7.51 12.52 10.71
C SER A 209 7.11 13.94 10.35
N ILE A 210 6.80 14.79 11.33
CA ILE A 210 6.41 16.18 11.04
C ILE A 210 7.60 17.05 10.65
N ILE A 211 8.80 16.76 11.16
CA ILE A 211 10.04 17.36 10.65
C ILE A 211 10.28 16.94 9.19
N ALA A 212 10.15 15.64 8.89
CA ALA A 212 10.30 15.13 7.53
C ALA A 212 9.27 15.75 6.57
N HIS A 213 8.03 15.95 7.02
CA HIS A 213 6.98 16.59 6.23
C HIS A 213 7.34 18.03 5.83
N GLN A 214 7.86 18.83 6.75
CA GLN A 214 8.28 20.20 6.45
C GLN A 214 9.41 20.25 5.40
N LEU A 215 10.22 19.20 5.31
CA LEU A 215 11.33 19.12 4.35
C LEU A 215 10.95 18.48 3.01
N THR A 216 9.87 17.69 2.95
CA THR A 216 9.58 16.82 1.80
C THR A 216 8.12 16.79 1.35
N CYS A 217 7.18 17.40 2.08
CA CYS A 217 5.74 17.37 1.83
C CYS A 217 5.14 15.93 1.79
N CYS A 218 5.67 15.01 2.61
CA CYS A 218 5.36 13.57 2.54
C CYS A 218 4.05 13.11 3.20
N LEU A 219 3.28 13.98 3.87
CA LEU A 219 2.11 13.62 4.69
C LEU A 219 0.85 14.28 4.16
N THR A 220 -0.29 13.62 4.37
CA THR A 220 -1.65 14.18 4.16
C THR A 220 -2.43 14.26 5.47
N GLN A 221 -2.11 13.39 6.43
CA GLN A 221 -2.68 13.38 7.77
C GLN A 221 -1.57 13.14 8.80
N TRP A 222 -1.64 13.84 9.92
CA TRP A 222 -0.76 13.68 11.07
C TRP A 222 -1.61 13.80 12.33
N PHE A 223 -1.63 12.76 13.14
CA PHE A 223 -2.56 12.60 14.28
C PHE A 223 -1.81 12.04 15.48
N MET A 224 -0.97 12.90 16.06
CA MET A 224 -0.08 12.56 17.17
C MET A 224 -0.86 12.27 18.46
N ASP A 225 -1.93 13.00 18.75
CA ASP A 225 -2.68 12.84 20.00
C ASP A 225 -3.31 11.44 20.09
N GLU A 226 -3.93 10.99 19.00
CA GLU A 226 -4.51 9.65 18.87
C GLU A 226 -3.44 8.56 18.95
N ALA A 227 -2.26 8.80 18.37
CA ALA A 227 -1.12 7.89 18.45
C ALA A 227 -0.60 7.75 19.89
N ILE A 228 -0.51 8.86 20.64
CA ILE A 228 -0.09 8.87 22.04
C ILE A 228 -1.15 8.22 22.94
N GLU A 229 -2.44 8.47 22.71
CA GLU A 229 -3.53 7.82 23.44
C GLU A 229 -3.49 6.29 23.26
N GLN A 230 -3.30 5.83 22.01
CA GLN A 230 -3.16 4.41 21.73
C GLN A 230 -1.91 3.82 22.39
N ALA A 231 -0.79 4.54 22.37
CA ALA A 231 0.43 4.13 23.02
C ALA A 231 0.24 3.95 24.54
N GLN A 232 -0.48 4.87 25.20
CA GLN A 232 -0.81 4.79 26.63
C GLN A 232 -1.62 3.55 26.97
N LYS A 233 -2.60 3.20 26.14
CA LYS A 233 -3.39 1.97 26.31
C LYS A 233 -2.52 0.71 26.20
N LEU A 234 -1.57 0.70 25.27
CA LEU A 234 -0.63 -0.40 25.07
C LEU A 234 0.32 -0.56 26.27
N ASP A 235 0.91 0.53 26.74
CA ASP A 235 1.78 0.52 27.92
C ASP A 235 1.01 0.04 29.17
N SER A 236 -0.21 0.54 29.39
CA SER A 236 -1.09 0.13 30.50
C SER A 236 -1.48 -1.35 30.42
N TYR A 237 -1.75 -1.86 29.22
CA TYR A 237 -2.00 -3.28 29.00
C TYR A 237 -0.78 -4.10 29.39
N PHE A 238 0.41 -3.70 28.95
CA PHE A 238 1.65 -4.41 29.27
C PHE A 238 1.88 -4.42 30.78
N GLU A 239 1.73 -3.28 31.45
CA GLU A 239 1.84 -3.19 32.92
C GLU A 239 0.91 -4.15 33.66
N THR A 240 -0.32 -4.32 33.14
CA THR A 240 -1.33 -5.19 33.78
C THR A 240 -1.09 -6.68 33.50
N HIS A 241 -0.68 -7.05 32.28
CA HIS A 241 -0.61 -8.45 31.84
C HIS A 241 0.80 -9.03 31.86
N GLY A 242 1.82 -8.19 31.87
CA GLY A 242 3.24 -8.60 31.83
C GLY A 242 3.74 -9.02 30.45
N ASN A 243 2.94 -8.87 29.40
CA ASN A 243 3.31 -9.24 28.02
C ASN A 243 2.72 -8.29 26.96
N PRO A 244 3.29 -8.24 25.74
CA PRO A 244 2.73 -7.53 24.60
C PRO A 244 1.31 -8.02 24.23
N VAL A 245 0.49 -7.10 23.69
CA VAL A 245 -0.82 -7.43 23.07
C VAL A 245 -0.65 -8.35 21.86
N GLY A 246 0.42 -8.14 21.08
CA GLY A 246 0.68 -8.85 19.84
C GLY A 246 2.07 -8.56 19.29
N PRO A 247 2.41 -9.13 18.12
CA PRO A 247 3.76 -9.04 17.54
C PRO A 247 4.16 -7.63 17.07
N LEU A 248 3.20 -6.70 16.96
CA LEU A 248 3.44 -5.32 16.53
C LEU A 248 3.21 -4.31 17.66
N HIS A 249 3.18 -4.77 18.92
CA HIS A 249 2.88 -3.94 20.08
C HIS A 249 3.76 -2.68 20.14
N GLY A 250 3.11 -1.52 20.03
CA GLY A 250 3.75 -0.21 20.11
C GLY A 250 4.49 0.23 18.85
N LEU A 251 4.49 -0.57 17.78
CA LEU A 251 5.22 -0.24 16.55
C LEU A 251 4.48 0.83 15.71
N PRO A 252 5.11 1.97 15.40
CA PRO A 252 4.51 2.97 14.51
C PRO A 252 4.53 2.51 13.05
N ILE A 253 3.39 2.58 12.36
CA ILE A 253 3.25 2.23 10.94
C ILE A 253 2.55 3.36 10.19
N SER A 254 3.15 3.79 9.07
CA SER A 254 2.58 4.79 8.16
C SER A 254 1.72 4.14 7.08
N ILE A 255 0.69 4.86 6.62
CA ILE A 255 -0.31 4.34 5.69
C ILE A 255 -0.47 5.29 4.50
N LYS A 256 -0.40 4.79 3.27
CA LYS A 256 -0.67 5.58 2.07
C LYS A 256 -2.09 6.17 2.06
N ASP A 257 -2.26 7.41 1.58
CA ASP A 257 -3.48 8.21 1.79
C ASP A 257 -4.81 7.58 1.33
N HIS A 258 -4.84 6.84 0.22
CA HIS A 258 -6.05 6.15 -0.25
C HIS A 258 -6.31 4.80 0.47
N ILE A 259 -5.75 4.56 1.65
CA ILE A 259 -6.07 3.39 2.47
C ILE A 259 -6.79 3.92 3.71
N GLN A 260 -8.01 3.44 3.97
CA GLN A 260 -8.84 4.00 5.03
C GLN A 260 -8.25 3.74 6.41
N VAL A 261 -8.24 4.80 7.22
CA VAL A 261 -7.90 4.75 8.64
C VAL A 261 -9.02 5.44 9.39
N ALA A 262 -9.73 4.70 10.24
CA ALA A 262 -10.88 5.19 10.98
C ALA A 262 -10.55 6.48 11.75
N GLY A 263 -11.44 7.47 11.65
CA GLY A 263 -11.28 8.79 12.28
C GLY A 263 -10.44 9.79 11.47
N THR A 264 -10.09 9.46 10.22
CA THR A 264 -9.35 10.34 9.31
C THR A 264 -10.12 10.55 8.00
N SER A 265 -9.49 11.16 7.00
CA SER A 265 -10.02 11.26 5.64
C SER A 265 -9.07 10.62 4.63
N SER A 266 -9.60 10.01 3.57
CA SER A 266 -8.86 9.50 2.41
C SER A 266 -9.20 10.29 1.16
N SER A 267 -8.27 10.31 0.19
CA SER A 267 -8.53 10.83 -1.15
C SER A 267 -7.80 10.03 -2.24
N GLN A 268 -8.09 10.31 -3.50
CA GLN A 268 -7.25 9.93 -4.65
C GLN A 268 -6.41 11.12 -5.14
N GLY A 269 -6.11 12.09 -4.27
CA GLY A 269 -5.43 13.33 -4.63
C GLY A 269 -6.32 14.38 -5.32
N TYR A 270 -7.64 14.16 -5.40
CA TYR A 270 -8.64 15.13 -5.85
C TYR A 270 -9.56 15.58 -4.72
N PHE A 271 -9.99 16.85 -4.72
CA PHE A 271 -10.97 17.35 -3.75
C PHE A 271 -12.30 16.58 -3.76
N ILE A 272 -12.81 16.25 -4.95
CA ILE A 272 -14.09 15.50 -5.08
C ILE A 272 -14.01 14.06 -4.55
N SER A 273 -12.79 13.53 -4.40
CA SER A 273 -12.56 12.18 -3.87
C SER A 273 -12.32 12.14 -2.37
N ILE A 274 -12.28 13.30 -1.70
CA ILE A 274 -12.11 13.35 -0.25
C ILE A 274 -13.34 12.74 0.41
N SER A 275 -13.10 11.75 1.28
CA SER A 275 -14.15 11.12 2.07
C SER A 275 -13.64 10.79 3.46
N ASP A 276 -14.49 10.97 4.47
CA ASP A 276 -14.20 10.55 5.83
C ASP A 276 -14.19 9.02 5.94
N ASP A 277 -13.23 8.53 6.73
CA ASP A 277 -12.99 7.12 6.97
C ASP A 277 -13.68 6.73 8.29
N ASP A 278 -14.86 6.12 8.18
CA ASP A 278 -15.64 5.67 9.35
C ASP A 278 -15.13 4.32 9.90
N GLN A 279 -14.33 3.61 9.10
CA GLN A 279 -13.80 2.28 9.39
C GLN A 279 -12.36 2.19 8.89
N ASP A 280 -11.61 1.27 9.49
CA ASP A 280 -10.30 0.90 8.99
C ASP A 280 -10.42 0.03 7.74
N ALA A 281 -9.45 0.16 6.83
CA ALA A 281 -9.19 -0.90 5.85
C ALA A 281 -8.84 -2.20 6.58
N ASP A 282 -9.13 -3.36 5.97
CA ASP A 282 -8.86 -4.66 6.59
C ASP A 282 -7.40 -4.82 7.05
N ILE A 283 -6.45 -4.34 6.22
CA ILE A 283 -5.03 -4.36 6.57
C ILE A 283 -4.73 -3.51 7.81
N VAL A 284 -5.36 -2.34 7.95
CA VAL A 284 -5.18 -1.43 9.08
C VAL A 284 -5.75 -2.05 10.35
N SER A 285 -6.96 -2.65 10.28
CA SER A 285 -7.55 -3.37 11.41
C SER A 285 -6.67 -4.52 11.90
N ILE A 286 -6.11 -5.30 10.98
CA ILE A 286 -5.21 -6.41 11.30
C ILE A 286 -3.95 -5.94 12.02
N LEU A 287 -3.35 -4.82 11.58
CA LEU A 287 -2.16 -4.25 12.20
C LEU A 287 -2.47 -3.71 13.61
N ARG A 288 -3.57 -2.97 13.77
CA ARG A 288 -4.02 -2.45 15.07
C ARG A 288 -4.36 -3.57 16.06
N ALA A 289 -5.01 -4.64 15.61
CA ALA A 289 -5.31 -5.80 16.45
C ALA A 289 -4.04 -6.50 16.99
N GLN A 290 -2.91 -6.34 16.30
CA GLN A 290 -1.60 -6.85 16.73
C GLN A 290 -0.79 -5.84 17.54
N GLY A 291 -1.39 -4.69 17.88
CA GLY A 291 -0.82 -3.65 18.73
C GLY A 291 -0.04 -2.56 17.99
N ALA A 292 -0.12 -2.48 16.66
CA ALA A 292 0.51 -1.41 15.90
C ALA A 292 -0.16 -0.04 16.17
N ILE A 293 0.64 1.02 16.08
CA ILE A 293 0.20 2.41 16.21
C ILE A 293 0.21 3.04 14.82
N ILE A 294 -0.97 3.39 14.32
CA ILE A 294 -1.11 4.20 13.10
C ILE A 294 -1.16 5.67 13.53
N TYR A 295 -0.34 6.52 12.91
CA TYR A 295 -0.11 7.89 13.39
C TYR A 295 -0.06 8.96 12.29
N CYS A 296 0.02 8.54 11.03
CA CYS A 296 0.00 9.44 9.88
C CYS A 296 -0.49 8.74 8.61
N LYS A 297 -0.91 9.55 7.64
CA LYS A 297 -1.12 9.12 6.25
C LYS A 297 -0.20 9.89 5.31
N THR A 298 0.24 9.23 4.24
CA THR A 298 1.29 9.77 3.36
C THR A 298 0.81 10.19 1.97
N ASN A 299 1.44 11.24 1.45
CA ASN A 299 1.09 11.90 0.20
C ASN A 299 1.39 11.03 -1.03
N GLN A 300 0.60 11.26 -2.07
CA GLN A 300 0.50 10.47 -3.30
C GLN A 300 0.03 11.37 -4.45
N PRO A 301 0.23 11.01 -5.72
CA PRO A 301 -0.22 11.82 -6.84
C PRO A 301 -1.73 11.86 -6.97
N GLN A 302 -2.20 12.94 -7.58
CA GLN A 302 -3.53 13.02 -8.16
C GLN A 302 -3.81 11.79 -9.06
N SER A 303 -4.97 11.14 -8.89
CA SER A 303 -5.40 9.85 -9.48
C SER A 303 -4.69 8.58 -9.03
N LEU A 304 -3.62 8.66 -8.23
CA LEU A 304 -2.75 7.51 -7.94
C LEU A 304 -1.97 6.98 -9.16
N MET A 305 -2.15 7.55 -10.36
CA MET A 305 -1.63 7.02 -11.62
C MET A 305 -0.43 7.83 -12.14
N HIS A 306 0.58 8.00 -11.29
CA HIS A 306 1.85 8.61 -11.71
C HIS A 306 3.04 8.05 -10.90
N LEU A 307 4.23 7.98 -11.52
CA LEU A 307 5.49 7.61 -10.86
C LEU A 307 6.24 8.83 -10.27
N GLU A 308 5.48 9.85 -9.89
CA GLU A 308 5.86 11.02 -9.09
C GLU A 308 4.67 11.29 -8.16
N SER A 309 4.88 11.87 -6.99
CA SER A 309 3.79 12.19 -6.04
C SER A 309 3.61 13.69 -5.93
N ASP A 310 2.55 14.18 -6.56
CA ASP A 310 2.18 15.59 -6.60
C ASP A 310 0.64 15.71 -6.59
N SER A 311 0.10 16.45 -5.63
CA SER A 311 -1.34 16.58 -5.40
C SER A 311 -1.70 17.95 -4.83
N HIS A 312 -2.95 18.14 -4.43
CA HIS A 312 -3.40 19.36 -3.75
C HIS A 312 -2.65 19.63 -2.43
N TRP A 313 -2.04 18.62 -1.82
CA TRP A 313 -1.15 18.75 -0.67
C TRP A 313 0.21 19.38 -1.04
N GLY A 314 0.65 19.24 -2.28
CA GLY A 314 1.96 19.63 -2.77
C GLY A 314 2.76 18.46 -3.34
N ARG A 315 3.96 18.78 -3.84
CA ARG A 315 4.89 17.81 -4.44
C ARG A 315 5.79 17.18 -3.38
N VAL A 316 5.87 15.85 -3.40
CA VAL A 316 6.78 15.10 -2.53
C VAL A 316 8.21 15.12 -3.09
N LEU A 317 9.14 15.62 -2.28
CA LEU A 317 10.56 15.77 -2.65
C LEU A 317 11.39 14.59 -2.16
N ASN A 318 12.44 14.25 -2.92
CA ASN A 318 13.41 13.25 -2.48
C ASN A 318 14.30 13.83 -1.36
N PRO A 319 14.43 13.17 -0.21
CA PRO A 319 15.18 13.73 0.92
C PRO A 319 16.69 13.84 0.68
N PHE A 320 17.27 13.03 -0.22
CA PHE A 320 18.70 13.09 -0.55
C PHE A 320 19.03 14.15 -1.60
N ASN A 321 18.01 14.62 -2.33
CA ASN A 321 18.12 15.72 -3.27
C ASN A 321 16.73 16.33 -3.49
N ILE A 322 16.45 17.46 -2.84
CA ILE A 322 15.14 18.12 -2.89
C ILE A 322 14.72 18.57 -4.30
N HIS A 323 15.62 18.60 -5.28
CA HIS A 323 15.31 18.90 -6.68
C HIS A 323 14.83 17.67 -7.48
N LEU A 324 14.82 16.47 -6.86
CA LEU A 324 14.38 15.22 -7.46
C LEU A 324 13.05 14.75 -6.85
N SER A 325 12.34 13.90 -7.62
CA SER A 325 11.12 13.25 -7.15
C SER A 325 11.41 12.15 -6.14
N ALA A 326 10.55 11.99 -5.13
CA ALA A 326 10.51 10.80 -4.28
C ALA A 326 9.90 9.58 -4.99
N GLY A 327 9.46 9.73 -6.24
CA GLY A 327 8.75 8.72 -7.01
C GLY A 327 7.25 8.70 -6.69
N GLY A 328 6.54 7.72 -7.23
CA GLY A 328 5.11 7.59 -7.04
C GLY A 328 4.55 6.24 -7.47
N SER A 329 3.30 5.93 -7.17
CA SER A 329 2.36 6.79 -6.45
C SER A 329 2.50 6.75 -4.93
N THR A 330 3.41 5.93 -4.40
CA THR A 330 3.69 5.82 -2.95
C THR A 330 4.91 6.66 -2.54
N GLY A 331 5.05 7.88 -3.07
CA GLY A 331 6.22 8.72 -2.82
C GLY A 331 6.29 9.26 -1.39
N GLY A 332 5.14 9.55 -0.76
CA GLY A 332 5.08 10.01 0.63
C GLY A 332 5.67 9.00 1.60
N GLU A 333 5.28 7.71 1.53
CA GLU A 333 5.90 6.65 2.33
C GLU A 333 7.42 6.59 2.10
N SER A 334 7.85 6.64 0.83
CA SER A 334 9.27 6.55 0.50
C SER A 334 10.11 7.67 1.11
N ALA A 335 9.66 8.91 0.97
CA ALA A 335 10.34 10.05 1.57
C ALA A 335 10.33 9.95 3.10
N LEU A 336 9.19 9.59 3.70
CA LEU A 336 9.04 9.47 5.15
C LEU A 336 9.94 8.38 5.75
N ILE A 337 9.98 7.20 5.14
CA ILE A 337 10.80 6.06 5.60
C ILE A 337 12.29 6.35 5.38
N ALA A 338 12.68 6.97 4.26
CA ALA A 338 14.06 7.38 4.02
C ALA A 338 14.55 8.42 5.04
N MET A 339 13.65 9.32 5.47
CA MET A 339 13.86 10.28 6.56
C MET A 339 13.77 9.64 7.96
N LYS A 340 13.58 8.31 8.04
CA LYS A 340 13.40 7.56 9.30
C LYS A 340 12.23 8.07 10.15
N GLY A 341 11.30 8.81 9.54
CA GLY A 341 10.08 9.29 10.16
C GLY A 341 8.98 8.24 10.20
N SER A 342 9.19 7.10 9.52
CA SER A 342 8.48 5.84 9.66
C SER A 342 9.48 4.69 9.57
N ILE A 343 9.20 3.58 10.26
CA ILE A 343 10.03 2.37 10.25
C ILE A 343 9.46 1.28 9.33
N LEU A 344 8.15 1.32 9.10
CA LEU A 344 7.41 0.36 8.30
C LEU A 344 6.16 1.05 7.73
N GLY A 345 5.88 0.84 6.46
CA GLY A 345 4.81 1.50 5.73
C GLY A 345 4.03 0.58 4.82
N ILE A 346 2.78 0.96 4.50
CA ILE A 346 1.91 0.24 3.55
C ILE A 346 1.75 1.04 2.26
N GLY A 347 2.12 0.42 1.14
CA GLY A 347 1.95 0.97 -0.20
C GLY A 347 1.08 0.11 -1.12
N THR A 348 0.80 0.65 -2.30
CA THR A 348 0.11 -0.06 -3.39
C THR A 348 0.87 0.10 -4.70
N ASP A 349 0.79 -0.92 -5.56
CA ASP A 349 1.55 -1.03 -6.81
C ASP A 349 0.74 -1.78 -7.87
N ILE A 350 0.41 -1.05 -8.95
CA ILE A 350 -0.14 -1.60 -10.20
C ILE A 350 0.90 -1.53 -11.33
N GLY A 351 1.65 -0.42 -11.40
CA GLY A 351 2.61 -0.13 -12.46
C GLY A 351 4.01 0.25 -11.96
N GLY A 352 4.39 -0.13 -10.74
CA GLY A 352 5.67 0.21 -10.12
C GLY A 352 5.58 1.09 -8.89
N SER A 353 4.38 1.32 -8.35
CA SER A 353 4.14 2.35 -7.33
C SER A 353 4.63 2.04 -5.92
N ILE A 354 5.13 0.82 -5.65
CA ILE A 354 5.94 0.51 -4.45
C ILE A 354 7.41 0.52 -4.86
N ARG A 355 7.75 -0.23 -5.91
CA ARG A 355 9.15 -0.48 -6.30
C ARG A 355 9.88 0.78 -6.77
N GLY A 356 9.22 1.61 -7.57
CA GLY A 356 9.75 2.87 -8.12
C GLY A 356 10.15 3.86 -7.03
N PRO A 357 9.21 4.32 -6.18
CA PRO A 357 9.54 5.24 -5.10
C PRO A 357 10.50 4.61 -4.08
N SER A 358 10.43 3.31 -3.81
CA SER A 358 11.44 2.66 -2.94
C SER A 358 12.85 2.77 -3.51
N ALA A 359 13.02 2.54 -4.82
CA ALA A 359 14.31 2.68 -5.48
C ALA A 359 14.80 4.14 -5.50
N PHE A 360 13.90 5.12 -5.67
CA PHE A 360 14.26 6.54 -5.70
C PHE A 360 14.76 7.04 -4.35
N CYS A 361 14.16 6.54 -3.26
CA CYS A 361 14.52 6.94 -1.90
C CYS A 361 15.42 5.92 -1.17
N GLY A 362 15.98 4.93 -1.88
CA GLY A 362 16.98 4.01 -1.31
C GLY A 362 16.46 3.12 -0.17
N ILE A 363 15.19 2.70 -0.23
CA ILE A 363 14.56 1.84 0.77
C ILE A 363 14.10 0.51 0.15
N TYR A 364 13.68 -0.44 0.98
CA TYR A 364 13.05 -1.67 0.52
C TYR A 364 11.57 -1.43 0.21
N GLY A 365 11.07 -2.11 -0.83
CA GLY A 365 9.65 -2.15 -1.18
C GLY A 365 9.31 -3.46 -1.87
N PHE A 366 8.29 -4.15 -1.38
CA PHE A 366 7.91 -5.46 -1.89
C PHE A 366 6.50 -5.44 -2.46
N LYS A 367 6.40 -5.47 -3.79
CA LYS A 367 5.13 -5.73 -4.47
C LYS A 367 4.83 -7.23 -4.41
N THR A 368 3.80 -7.59 -3.64
CA THR A 368 3.34 -8.98 -3.53
C THR A 368 2.70 -9.47 -4.83
N THR A 369 2.23 -10.72 -4.83
CA THR A 369 1.25 -11.16 -5.83
C THR A 369 -0.08 -10.51 -5.47
N SER A 370 -0.83 -10.03 -6.47
CA SER A 370 -2.16 -9.46 -6.24
C SER A 370 -3.03 -10.44 -5.47
N ASN A 371 -3.91 -9.89 -4.62
CA ASN A 371 -4.82 -10.64 -3.75
C ASN A 371 -4.14 -11.50 -2.66
N VAL A 372 -2.82 -11.41 -2.45
CA VAL A 372 -2.17 -12.04 -1.27
C VAL A 372 -2.47 -11.25 0.00
N LEU A 373 -2.46 -9.91 -0.07
CA LEU A 373 -2.81 -9.04 1.04
C LEU A 373 -4.22 -8.44 0.81
N PRO A 374 -4.98 -8.16 1.89
CA PRO A 374 -6.32 -7.60 1.77
C PRO A 374 -6.30 -6.16 1.26
N THR A 375 -7.27 -5.85 0.40
CA THR A 375 -7.42 -4.53 -0.24
C THR A 375 -8.78 -3.88 0.05
N ARG A 376 -9.64 -4.54 0.82
CA ARG A 376 -10.95 -4.02 1.20
C ARG A 376 -10.79 -2.79 2.11
N GLY A 377 -11.52 -1.73 1.79
CA GLY A 377 -11.48 -0.46 2.51
C GLY A 377 -10.38 0.50 2.06
N TYR A 378 -9.93 0.46 0.80
CA TYR A 378 -8.97 1.47 0.32
C TYR A 378 -9.68 2.80 0.00
N ILE A 379 -10.68 2.81 -0.88
CA ILE A 379 -11.52 4.00 -1.03
C ILE A 379 -12.98 3.65 -1.27
N LYS A 380 -13.88 4.56 -0.88
CA LYS A 380 -15.32 4.46 -1.17
C LYS A 380 -15.53 4.62 -2.68
N GLY A 381 -16.18 3.65 -3.30
CA GLY A 381 -16.50 3.66 -4.74
C GLY A 381 -16.10 2.36 -5.44
N ASP A 382 -16.56 2.19 -6.68
CA ASP A 382 -16.23 1.02 -7.48
C ASP A 382 -14.79 1.09 -7.99
N PRO A 383 -14.03 -0.03 -7.97
CA PRO A 383 -12.71 -0.06 -8.57
C PRO A 383 -12.83 0.23 -10.08
N PRO A 384 -11.89 0.97 -10.68
CA PRO A 384 -11.96 1.25 -12.10
C PRO A 384 -11.92 -0.05 -12.91
N PRO A 385 -12.67 -0.17 -14.02
CA PRO A 385 -12.75 -1.41 -14.82
C PRO A 385 -11.38 -1.98 -15.25
N ALA A 386 -10.36 -1.13 -15.38
CA ALA A 386 -8.99 -1.53 -15.75
C ALA A 386 -8.34 -2.51 -14.75
N VAL A 387 -8.74 -2.50 -13.48
CA VAL A 387 -8.20 -3.37 -12.42
C VAL A 387 -8.52 -4.85 -12.67
N VAL A 388 -9.49 -5.16 -13.53
CA VAL A 388 -9.82 -6.54 -13.92
C VAL A 388 -8.72 -7.18 -14.78
N ASN A 389 -8.00 -6.39 -15.58
CA ASN A 389 -6.95 -6.88 -16.48
C ASN A 389 -5.55 -6.82 -15.85
N ILE A 390 -5.25 -5.75 -15.11
CA ILE A 390 -3.98 -5.58 -14.39
C ILE A 390 -4.35 -5.34 -12.92
N PRO A 391 -4.36 -6.39 -12.09
CA PRO A 391 -4.80 -6.27 -10.71
C PRO A 391 -3.76 -5.48 -9.90
N LEU A 392 -4.25 -4.64 -9.01
CA LEU A 392 -3.42 -3.93 -8.05
C LEU A 392 -2.78 -4.90 -7.05
N SER A 393 -1.71 -4.48 -6.41
CA SER A 393 -1.06 -5.22 -5.32
C SER A 393 -0.77 -4.28 -4.15
N THR A 394 -0.84 -4.82 -2.95
CA THR A 394 -0.42 -4.14 -1.71
C THR A 394 0.90 -4.72 -1.23
N GLY A 395 1.71 -3.93 -0.53
CA GLY A 395 2.90 -4.48 0.10
C GLY A 395 3.63 -3.53 1.06
N PRO A 396 4.58 -4.09 1.82
CA PRO A 396 5.37 -3.34 2.78
C PRO A 396 6.45 -2.48 2.11
N MET A 397 6.77 -1.37 2.76
CA MET A 397 7.94 -0.53 2.51
C MET A 397 8.68 -0.29 3.83
N CYS A 398 10.01 -0.40 3.85
CA CYS A 398 10.81 -0.35 5.08
C CYS A 398 12.31 -0.21 4.78
N ARG A 399 13.16 -0.24 5.82
CA ARG A 399 14.62 -0.13 5.68
C ARG A 399 15.39 -1.45 5.80
N SER A 400 14.72 -2.55 6.15
CA SER A 400 15.36 -3.86 6.29
C SER A 400 14.53 -4.97 5.63
N LEU A 401 15.23 -6.01 5.13
CA LEU A 401 14.57 -7.19 4.57
C LEU A 401 13.73 -7.96 5.61
N ARG A 402 14.17 -8.00 6.88
CA ARG A 402 13.42 -8.69 7.95
C ARG A 402 12.15 -7.97 8.37
N ASP A 403 12.08 -6.66 8.19
CA ASP A 403 10.86 -5.88 8.46
C ASP A 403 9.75 -6.21 7.43
N MET A 404 10.12 -6.46 6.17
CA MET A 404 9.16 -6.94 5.18
C MET A 404 8.61 -8.31 5.57
N ASP A 405 9.48 -9.22 6.01
CA ASP A 405 9.09 -10.55 6.48
C ASP A 405 8.14 -10.48 7.69
N LEU A 406 8.45 -9.60 8.66
CA LEU A 406 7.60 -9.33 9.82
C LEU A 406 6.19 -8.92 9.39
N LEU A 407 6.05 -7.94 8.50
CA LEU A 407 4.74 -7.46 8.05
C LEU A 407 3.96 -8.56 7.34
N MET A 408 4.60 -9.26 6.41
CA MET A 408 3.97 -10.33 5.65
C MET A 408 3.47 -11.44 6.58
N LYS A 409 4.27 -11.86 7.57
CA LYS A 409 3.87 -12.83 8.60
C LYS A 409 2.69 -12.33 9.41
N CYS A 410 2.77 -11.11 9.96
CA CYS A 410 1.71 -10.53 10.80
C CYS A 410 0.37 -10.47 10.06
N VAL A 411 0.36 -10.05 8.80
CA VAL A 411 -0.89 -9.95 8.04
C VAL A 411 -1.40 -11.33 7.62
N LEU A 412 -0.57 -12.18 7.03
CA LEU A 412 -1.04 -13.46 6.49
C LEU A 412 -1.43 -14.47 7.57
N TYR A 413 -0.76 -14.46 8.73
CA TYR A 413 -1.08 -15.35 9.84
C TYR A 413 -2.35 -14.92 10.60
N SER A 414 -2.84 -13.70 10.37
CA SER A 414 -4.18 -13.29 10.83
C SER A 414 -5.32 -13.91 10.02
N THR A 415 -5.01 -14.70 8.99
CA THR A 415 -5.97 -15.41 8.12
C THR A 415 -7.01 -14.49 7.45
N PRO A 416 -6.59 -13.40 6.79
CA PRO A 416 -7.51 -12.40 6.22
C PRO A 416 -8.50 -12.97 5.19
N TYR A 417 -8.16 -14.10 4.56
CA TYR A 417 -9.03 -14.82 3.63
C TYR A 417 -10.34 -15.35 4.26
N LEU A 418 -10.43 -15.42 5.59
CA LEU A 418 -11.67 -15.79 6.27
C LEU A 418 -12.70 -14.65 6.28
N SER A 419 -12.26 -13.40 6.20
CA SER A 419 -13.11 -12.20 6.18
C SER A 419 -13.26 -11.58 4.80
N ASP A 420 -12.25 -11.75 3.93
CA ASP A 420 -12.26 -11.27 2.54
C ASP A 420 -12.02 -12.46 1.58
N PRO A 421 -13.07 -12.96 0.89
CA PRO A 421 -12.95 -14.09 -0.01
C PRO A 421 -12.13 -13.79 -1.28
N ASN A 422 -11.77 -12.53 -1.53
CA ASN A 422 -10.86 -12.19 -2.62
C ASN A 422 -9.40 -12.52 -2.28
N VAL A 423 -9.05 -12.66 -0.99
CA VAL A 423 -7.69 -12.93 -0.57
C VAL A 423 -7.34 -14.40 -0.77
N VAL A 424 -6.21 -14.66 -1.43
CA VAL A 424 -5.73 -16.01 -1.72
C VAL A 424 -4.99 -16.57 -0.49
N PRO A 425 -5.39 -17.72 0.07
CA PRO A 425 -4.77 -18.31 1.26
C PRO A 425 -3.44 -18.99 0.91
N ILE A 426 -2.37 -18.21 0.72
CA ILE A 426 -1.03 -18.72 0.44
C ILE A 426 -0.19 -18.71 1.74
N PRO A 427 0.36 -19.86 2.18
CA PRO A 427 1.29 -19.89 3.30
C PRO A 427 2.52 -19.04 3.03
N TRP A 428 2.92 -18.23 4.01
CA TRP A 428 4.12 -17.39 3.92
C TRP A 428 5.30 -18.06 4.62
N THR A 429 6.30 -18.47 3.85
CA THR A 429 7.56 -19.02 4.37
C THR A 429 8.68 -17.99 4.43
N GLY A 430 8.54 -16.85 3.73
CA GLY A 430 9.40 -15.68 3.92
C GLY A 430 10.90 -15.97 3.93
N LEU A 431 11.62 -15.46 4.93
CA LEU A 431 13.05 -15.70 5.12
C LEU A 431 13.40 -17.13 5.57
N GLU A 432 12.41 -17.91 5.99
CA GLU A 432 12.56 -19.34 6.34
C GLU A 432 12.40 -20.27 5.12
N THR A 433 12.18 -19.70 3.93
CA THR A 433 12.02 -20.46 2.68
C THR A 433 13.28 -21.30 2.41
N ARG A 434 13.13 -22.62 2.42
CA ARG A 434 14.21 -23.57 2.13
C ARG A 434 14.36 -23.79 0.63
N PHE A 435 15.61 -23.80 0.17
CA PHE A 435 15.94 -24.09 -1.22
C PHE A 435 16.38 -25.55 -1.37
N ASN A 436 15.53 -26.38 -1.97
CA ASN A 436 15.84 -27.80 -2.23
C ASN A 436 16.60 -28.01 -3.54
N ARG A 437 16.94 -26.92 -4.24
CA ARG A 437 17.67 -26.91 -5.50
C ARG A 437 18.42 -25.60 -5.67
N ARG A 438 19.44 -25.62 -6.51
CA ARG A 438 20.13 -24.42 -6.98
C ARG A 438 19.12 -23.47 -7.66
N LEU A 439 19.12 -22.21 -7.25
CA LEU A 439 18.27 -21.16 -7.78
C LEU A 439 18.80 -20.67 -9.12
N LYS A 440 17.94 -20.66 -10.15
CA LYS A 440 18.26 -20.03 -11.43
C LYS A 440 17.75 -18.60 -11.41
N VAL A 441 18.67 -17.64 -11.40
CA VAL A 441 18.34 -16.21 -11.35
C VAL A 441 18.54 -15.62 -12.76
N GLY A 442 17.44 -15.26 -13.39
CA GLY A 442 17.42 -14.55 -14.67
C GLY A 442 17.83 -13.08 -14.48
N ILE A 443 18.78 -12.61 -15.27
CA ILE A 443 19.25 -11.22 -15.27
C ILE A 443 18.77 -10.52 -16.54
N ILE A 444 18.07 -9.41 -16.36
CA ILE A 444 17.65 -8.51 -17.43
C ILE A 444 18.58 -7.30 -17.39
N SER A 445 19.54 -7.23 -18.31
CA SER A 445 20.41 -6.06 -18.44
C SER A 445 19.78 -4.94 -19.27
N ASN A 446 18.84 -5.29 -20.15
CA ASN A 446 18.04 -4.40 -20.99
C ASN A 446 16.78 -5.18 -21.42
N ASP A 447 15.60 -4.55 -21.43
CA ASP A 447 14.37 -5.18 -21.89
C ASP A 447 14.21 -5.14 -23.43
N GLY A 448 15.10 -4.44 -24.13
CA GLY A 448 15.07 -4.19 -25.57
C GLY A 448 14.37 -2.89 -25.94
N PHE A 449 13.90 -2.10 -24.98
CA PHE A 449 13.17 -0.85 -25.22
C PHE A 449 13.67 0.31 -24.35
N ILE A 450 13.69 0.17 -23.02
CA ILE A 450 14.19 1.20 -22.11
C ILE A 450 15.68 0.99 -21.86
N GLU A 451 16.51 1.88 -22.39
CA GLU A 451 17.95 1.88 -22.13
C GLU A 451 18.23 2.29 -20.68
N PRO A 452 18.81 1.42 -19.83
CA PRO A 452 19.07 1.77 -18.44
C PRO A 452 20.18 2.84 -18.34
N GLN A 453 19.99 3.80 -17.45
CA GLN A 453 20.99 4.83 -17.18
C GLN A 453 22.29 4.22 -16.63
N PRO A 454 23.46 4.86 -16.81
CA PRO A 454 24.75 4.33 -16.34
C PRO A 454 24.79 3.88 -14.87
N PRO A 455 24.18 4.61 -13.90
CA PRO A 455 24.11 4.14 -12.52
C PRO A 455 23.33 2.83 -12.32
N VAL A 456 22.25 2.62 -13.10
CA VAL A 456 21.43 1.40 -13.05
C VAL A 456 22.21 0.21 -13.62
N LYS A 457 22.89 0.40 -14.75
CA LYS A 457 23.78 -0.62 -15.33
C LYS A 457 24.88 -1.05 -14.35
N ARG A 458 25.46 -0.07 -13.64
CA ARG A 458 26.45 -0.34 -12.59
C ARG A 458 25.86 -1.13 -11.43
N ALA A 459 24.65 -0.79 -10.97
CA ALA A 459 23.96 -1.51 -9.90
C ALA A 459 23.63 -2.97 -10.30
N ILE A 460 23.15 -3.21 -11.53
CA ILE A 460 22.93 -4.56 -12.06
C ILE A 460 24.24 -5.33 -12.11
N SER A 461 25.31 -4.73 -12.64
CA SER A 461 26.64 -5.37 -12.73
C SER A 461 27.20 -5.71 -11.34
N TRP A 462 27.02 -4.83 -10.36
CA TRP A 462 27.39 -5.07 -8.98
C TRP A 462 26.60 -6.24 -8.37
N ALA A 463 25.27 -6.26 -8.54
CA ALA A 463 24.44 -7.37 -8.08
C ALA A 463 24.85 -8.71 -8.73
N MET A 464 25.12 -8.72 -10.03
CA MET A 464 25.67 -9.89 -10.72
C MET A 464 27.00 -10.35 -10.12
N SER A 465 27.90 -9.42 -9.79
CA SER A 465 29.19 -9.76 -9.17
C SER A 465 29.02 -10.41 -7.79
N LEU A 466 28.06 -9.95 -6.98
CA LEU A 466 27.76 -10.52 -5.67
C LEU A 466 27.13 -11.91 -5.78
N LEU A 467 26.19 -12.07 -6.71
CA LEU A 467 25.46 -13.33 -6.91
C LEU A 467 26.31 -14.40 -7.63
N SER A 468 27.36 -14.02 -8.34
CA SER A 468 28.32 -14.93 -8.99
C SER A 468 29.53 -15.28 -8.12
N ASP A 469 29.61 -14.75 -6.89
CA ASP A 469 30.65 -15.12 -5.93
C ASP A 469 30.68 -16.64 -5.74
N SER A 470 31.87 -17.22 -5.83
CA SER A 470 32.12 -18.65 -5.69
C SER A 470 31.47 -19.28 -4.45
N LYS A 471 31.33 -18.53 -3.36
CA LYS A 471 30.65 -19.00 -2.13
C LYS A 471 29.18 -19.33 -2.32
N PHE A 472 28.53 -18.75 -3.34
CA PHE A 472 27.14 -19.01 -3.69
C PHE A 472 27.00 -19.94 -4.90
N SER A 473 28.10 -20.50 -5.44
CA SER A 473 28.06 -21.34 -6.65
C SER A 473 27.15 -22.57 -6.53
N ASN A 474 27.05 -23.16 -5.33
CA ASN A 474 26.14 -24.30 -5.06
C ASN A 474 24.68 -23.87 -4.86
N LEU A 475 24.42 -22.59 -4.60
CA LEU A 475 23.09 -22.05 -4.30
C LEU A 475 22.46 -21.31 -5.48
N ILE A 476 23.26 -20.60 -6.28
CA ILE A 476 22.78 -19.68 -7.31
C ILE A 476 23.45 -19.99 -8.65
N GLU A 477 22.64 -19.99 -9.70
CA GLU A 477 23.03 -20.05 -11.10
C GLU A 477 22.49 -18.80 -11.81
N LEU A 478 23.38 -17.91 -12.25
CA LEU A 478 22.96 -16.75 -13.04
C LEU A 478 22.68 -17.16 -14.49
N LYS A 479 21.60 -16.63 -15.05
CA LYS A 479 21.22 -16.80 -16.45
C LYS A 479 20.89 -15.44 -17.06
N GLU A 480 21.33 -15.21 -18.28
CA GLU A 480 20.79 -14.12 -19.07
C GLU A 480 19.31 -14.39 -19.35
N PHE A 481 18.46 -13.39 -19.15
CA PHE A 481 17.03 -13.47 -19.44
C PHE A 481 16.64 -12.41 -20.46
N LYS A 482 16.31 -12.86 -21.67
CA LYS A 482 15.81 -11.99 -22.74
C LYS A 482 14.30 -11.82 -22.59
N VAL A 483 13.86 -10.58 -22.36
CA VAL A 483 12.43 -10.26 -22.28
C VAL A 483 11.78 -10.47 -23.65
N LEU A 484 10.67 -11.20 -23.68
CA LEU A 484 9.96 -11.49 -24.91
C LEU A 484 9.00 -10.34 -25.26
N GLY A 485 9.19 -9.74 -26.44
CA GLY A 485 8.20 -8.84 -27.04
C GLY A 485 8.02 -7.49 -26.34
N ALA A 486 8.97 -7.04 -25.52
CA ALA A 486 8.90 -5.74 -24.84
C ALA A 486 8.71 -4.57 -25.81
N GLU A 487 9.55 -4.48 -26.85
CA GLU A 487 9.45 -3.45 -27.90
C GLU A 487 8.07 -3.46 -28.58
N LYS A 488 7.54 -4.65 -28.88
CA LYS A 488 6.21 -4.80 -29.47
C LYS A 488 5.12 -4.30 -28.54
N ALA A 489 5.20 -4.58 -27.24
CA ALA A 489 4.21 -4.10 -26.27
C ALA A 489 4.15 -2.57 -26.24
N TRP A 490 5.31 -1.90 -26.27
CA TRP A 490 5.37 -0.45 -26.30
C TRP A 490 4.87 0.15 -27.61
N SER A 491 5.06 -0.53 -28.75
CA SER A 491 4.52 -0.04 -30.04
C SER A 491 2.99 -0.07 -30.14
N GLN A 492 2.29 -0.66 -29.15
CA GLN A 492 0.83 -0.79 -29.12
C GLN A 492 0.14 0.18 -28.14
N VAL A 493 0.92 0.94 -27.36
CA VAL A 493 0.47 2.01 -26.46
C VAL A 493 0.68 3.33 -27.20
#